data_AF-A0A838SCT5-F1
#
_entry.id   AF-A0A838SCT5-F1
#
_cell.length_a   1.000
_cell.length_b   1.000
_cell.length_c   1.000
_cell.angle_alpha   90.00
_cell.angle_beta   90.00
_cell.angle_gamma   90.00
#
_symmetry.space_group_name_H-M   'P 1'
#
loop_
_entity.id
_entity.type
_entity.pdbx_description
1 polymer ?
#
loop_
_entity_poly.entity_id
_entity_poly.type
_entity_poly.pdbx_seq_one_letter_code
_entity_poly.pdbx_strand_id
1 'polypeptide(L)' 'MRGYTQLTREQRYQTQALWKTAQHQTQIARVVGVHKTTIRRERRRNCGLRGYRPHQA' A
#
# COMPACT_ATOMS: atom_id res chain seq x y z
N MET A 1 -4.47 8.40 21.74
CA MET A 1 -4.49 7.30 20.73
C MET A 1 -3.83 7.83 19.46
N ARG A 2 -2.76 7.19 18.94
CA ARG A 2 -2.20 7.59 17.64
C ARG A 2 -3.19 7.20 16.55
N GLY A 3 -3.76 8.20 15.88
CA GLY A 3 -4.71 8.02 14.79
C GLY A 3 -4.13 7.10 13.73
N TYR A 4 -4.80 5.99 13.47
CA TYR A 4 -4.44 5.10 12.38
C TYR A 4 -4.99 5.70 11.09
N THR A 5 -4.14 6.38 10.32
CA THR A 5 -4.53 6.89 9.00
C THR A 5 -4.57 5.74 8.00
N GLN A 6 -5.79 5.40 7.58
CA GLN A 6 -6.00 4.44 6.50
C GLN A 6 -5.59 5.04 5.15
N LEU A 7 -5.11 4.20 4.24
CA LEU A 7 -4.81 4.63 2.87
C LEU A 7 -6.10 4.98 2.15
N THR A 8 -6.11 6.14 1.49
CA THR A 8 -7.21 6.51 0.61
C THR A 8 -7.27 5.55 -0.58
N ARG A 9 -8.42 5.52 -1.26
CA ARG A 9 -8.61 4.70 -2.46
C ARG A 9 -7.55 5.02 -3.51
N GLU A 10 -7.27 6.30 -3.75
CA GLU A 10 -6.24 6.75 -4.70
C GLU A 10 -4.84 6.26 -4.34
N GLN A 11 -4.45 6.39 -3.06
CA GLN A 11 -3.15 5.92 -2.58
C GLN A 11 -2.99 4.40 -2.77
N ARG A 12 -4.07 3.63 -2.63
CA ARG A 12 -4.07 2.18 -2.89
C ARG A 12 -3.91 1.86 -4.37
N TYR A 13 -4.56 2.60 -5.27
CA TYR A 13 -4.36 2.44 -6.71
C TYR A 13 -2.94 2.81 -7.14
N GLN A 14 -2.38 3.92 -6.63
CA GLN A 14 -0.98 4.29 -6.85
C GLN A 14 -0.03 3.19 -6.36
N THR A 15 -0.27 2.67 -5.16
CA THR A 15 0.51 1.55 -4.59
C THR A 15 0.45 0.31 -5.49
N GLN A 16 -0.73 -0.05 -6.01
CA GLN A 16 -0.87 -1.18 -6.94
C GLN A 16 -0.07 -0.97 -8.23
N ALA A 17 -0.15 0.22 -8.83
CA ALA A 17 0.59 0.55 -10.04
C ALA A 17 2.11 0.43 -9.80
N LEU A 18 2.60 0.94 -8.67
CA LEU A 18 4.01 0.86 -8.30
C LEU A 18 4.48 -0.58 -8.02
N TRP A 19 3.64 -1.42 -7.42
CA TRP A 19 3.96 -2.84 -7.23
C TRP A 19 4.08 -3.61 -8.55
N LYS A 20 3.32 -3.24 -9.58
CA LYS A 20 3.49 -3.83 -10.93
C LYS A 20 4.85 -3.50 -11.54
N THR A 21 5.44 -2.36 -11.18
CA THR A 21 6.78 -1.94 -11.64
C THR A 21 7.93 -2.50 -10.79
N ALA A 22 7.68 -3.52 -9.96
CA ALA A 22 8.66 -4.20 -9.09
C ALA A 22 9.40 -3.28 -8.09
N GLN A 23 8.81 -2.13 -7.73
CA GLN A 23 9.42 -1.17 -6.81
C GLN A 23 9.46 -1.69 -5.36
N HIS A 24 10.54 -1.38 -4.65
CA HIS A 24 10.69 -1.77 -3.24
C HIS A 24 9.69 -1.01 -2.35
N GLN A 25 9.20 -1.65 -1.27
CA GLN A 25 8.14 -1.10 -0.40
C GLN A 25 8.50 0.27 0.20
N THR A 26 9.78 0.52 0.47
CA THR A 26 10.26 1.81 0.97
C THR A 26 10.16 2.92 -0.06
N GLN A 27 10.36 2.61 -1.35
CA GLN A 27 10.25 3.57 -2.44
C GLN A 27 8.79 3.93 -2.67
N ILE A 28 7.90 2.94 -2.63
CA ILE A 28 6.45 3.14 -2.71
C ILE A 28 5.97 4.05 -1.58
N ALA A 29 6.44 3.81 -0.35
CA ALA A 29 6.10 4.65 0.79
C ALA A 29 6.53 6.11 0.59
N ARG A 30 7.71 6.35 0.00
CA ARG A 30 8.19 7.70 -0.34
C ARG A 30 7.33 8.35 -1.43
N VAL A 31 6.98 7.64 -2.49
CA VAL A 31 6.17 8.16 -3.61
C VAL A 31 4.74 8.49 -3.16
N VAL A 32 4.13 7.61 -2.35
CA VAL A 32 2.75 7.79 -1.86
C VAL A 32 2.69 8.78 -0.68
N GLY A 33 3.84 9.13 -0.08
CA GLY A 33 3.92 10.07 1.05
C GLY A 33 3.47 9.46 2.38
N VAL A 34 3.64 8.16 2.57
CA VAL A 34 3.23 7.43 3.79
C VAL A 34 4.39 6.74 4.47
N HIS A 35 4.22 6.35 5.72
CA HIS A 35 5.25 5.60 6.42
C HIS A 35 5.40 4.18 5.87
N LYS A 36 6.64 3.66 5.83
CA LYS A 36 6.94 2.30 5.34
C LYS A 36 6.13 1.20 6.04
N THR A 37 5.77 1.39 7.31
CA THR A 37 4.94 0.45 8.06
C THR A 37 3.50 0.40 7.55
N THR A 38 2.99 1.50 6.98
CA THR A 38 1.64 1.57 6.40
C THR A 38 1.59 0.67 5.17
N ILE A 39 2.54 0.79 4.24
CA ILE A 39 2.65 -0.09 3.06
C ILE A 39 2.85 -1.56 3.45
N ARG A 40 3.69 -1.84 4.45
CA ARG A 40 3.88 -3.21 4.94
C ARG A 40 2.59 -3.81 5.52
N ARG A 41 1.87 -3.05 6.34
CA ARG A 41 0.61 -3.49 6.97
C ARG A 41 -0.48 -3.68 5.92
N GLU A 42 -0.59 -2.75 4.99
CA GLU A 42 -1.48 -2.82 3.82
C GLU A 42 -1.25 -4.13 3.06
N ARG A 43 -0.02 -4.38 2.63
CA ARG A 43 0.34 -5.61 1.91
C ARG A 43 0.01 -6.86 2.73
N ARG A 44 0.31 -6.88 4.02
CA ARG A 44 0.06 -8.07 4.87
C ARG A 44 -1.43 -8.37 5.03
N ARG A 45 -2.29 -7.35 5.09
CA ARG A 45 -3.73 -7.53 5.30
C ARG A 45 -4.50 -7.75 4.00
N ASN A 46 -4.06 -7.09 2.93
CA ASN A 46 -4.82 -6.96 1.70
C ASN A 46 -4.17 -7.69 0.50
N CYS A 47 -3.05 -8.40 0.70
CA CYS A 47 -2.57 -9.39 -0.26
C CYS A 47 -3.00 -10.81 0.17
N GLY A 48 -3.86 -11.42 -0.63
CA GLY A 48 -4.14 -12.86 -0.57
C GLY A 48 -3.32 -13.64 -1.60
N LEU A 49 -3.72 -14.89 -1.84
CA LEU A 49 -3.12 -15.78 -2.85
C LEU A 49 -3.19 -15.21 -4.29
N ARG A 50 -4.13 -14.29 -4.54
CA ARG A 50 -4.32 -13.60 -5.84
C ARG A 50 -3.58 -12.27 -5.93
N GLY A 51 -2.71 -11.95 -4.96
CA GLY A 51 -1.98 -10.69 -4.89
C GLY A 51 -2.84 -9.54 -4.35
N TYR A 52 -2.40 -8.30 -4.63
CA TYR A 52 -3.03 -7.09 -4.11
C TYR A 52 -4.18 -6.59 -4.97
N ARG A 53 -5.35 -6.34 -4.35
CA ARG A 53 -6.54 -5.79 -5.01
C ARG A 53 -7.04 -4.55 -4.28
N PRO A 54 -6.70 -3.33 -4.76
CA PRO A 54 -7.00 -2.08 -4.05
C PRO A 54 -8.50 -1.79 -3.87
N HIS A 55 -9.37 -2.41 -4.68
CA HIS A 55 -10.83 -2.30 -4.56
C HIS A 55 -11.43 -3.18 -3.45
N GLN A 56 -10.70 -4.21 -2.98
CA GLN A 56 -11.12 -5.10 -1.88
C GLN A 56 -10.42 -4.77 -0.55
N ALA A 57 -9.45 -3.85 -0.61
CA ALA A 57 -8.55 -3.47 0.46
C ALA A 57 -9.16 -2.48 1.46
#